data_AF-A0A8B5VZJ1-F1
#
_entry.id   AF-A0A8B5VZJ1-F1
#
_cell.length_a   1.000
_cell.length_b   1.000
_cell.length_c   1.000
_cell.angle_alpha   90.00
_cell.angle_beta   90.00
_cell.angle_gamma   90.00
#
_symmetry.space_group_name_H-M   'P 1'
#
loop_
_entity.id
_entity.type
_entity.pdbx_description
1 polymer ?
#
loop_
_entity_poly.entity_id
_entity_poly.type
_entity_poly.pdbx_seq_one_letter_code
_entity_poly.pdbx_strand_id
1 'polypeptide(L)'
;MDQQKWLLVKANFDGTEDLADGYYRLREVDGGYQLAYLVAGPCGDKNPHPEITLRQEGNQVRPIRLRDTETSPILNLSEKEDATTIEELTDQLLNRFIRIKKLSI
;
A
#
# COMPACT_ATOMS: atom_id res chain seq x y z
N MET A 1 -3.25 6.00 10.41
CA MET A 1 -3.10 6.33 8.97
C MET A 1 -3.66 7.73 8.69
N ASP A 2 -2.91 8.58 8.00
CA ASP A 2 -3.37 9.91 7.59
C ASP A 2 -4.40 9.83 6.43
N GLN A 3 -5.61 10.33 6.67
CA GLN A 3 -6.70 10.30 5.69
C GLN A 3 -6.49 11.29 4.54
N GLN A 4 -5.79 12.41 4.74
CA GLN A 4 -5.50 13.37 3.68
C GLN A 4 -4.53 12.77 2.67
N LYS A 5 -3.50 12.06 3.17
CA LYS A 5 -2.57 11.30 2.32
C LYS A 5 -3.29 10.25 1.50
N TRP A 6 -4.18 9.48 2.13
CA TRP A 6 -4.98 8.48 1.45
C TRP A 6 -5.81 9.09 0.31
N LEU A 7 -6.55 10.16 0.59
CA LEU A 7 -7.39 10.83 -0.43
C LEU A 7 -6.55 11.35 -1.60
N LEU A 8 -5.38 11.92 -1.31
CA LEU A 8 -4.46 12.40 -2.33
C LEU A 8 -3.93 11.26 -3.20
N VAL A 9 -3.52 10.14 -2.60
CA VAL A 9 -3.05 8.95 -3.33
C VAL A 9 -4.17 8.37 -4.19
N LYS A 10 -5.37 8.17 -3.63
CA LYS A 10 -6.54 7.63 -4.36
C LYS A 10 -6.93 8.48 -5.56
N ALA A 11 -6.85 9.81 -5.44
CA ALA A 11 -7.20 10.72 -6.53
C ALA A 11 -6.18 10.70 -7.68
N ASN A 12 -4.96 10.22 -7.46
CA ASN A 12 -3.86 10.33 -8.41
C ASN A 12 -3.33 8.99 -8.90
N PHE A 13 -3.76 7.87 -8.35
CA PHE A 13 -3.32 6.53 -8.77
C PHE A 13 -4.53 5.65 -9.07
N ASP A 14 -4.41 4.80 -10.08
CA ASP A 14 -5.37 3.74 -10.37
C ASP A 14 -4.68 2.60 -11.13
N GLY A 15 -5.12 1.37 -10.92
CA GLY A 15 -4.53 0.18 -11.52
C GLY A 15 -3.08 -0.06 -11.10
N THR A 16 -2.24 -0.47 -12.06
CA THR A 16 -0.81 -0.71 -11.84
C THR A 16 -0.01 0.22 -12.73
N GLU A 17 0.88 1.00 -12.13
CA GLU A 17 1.78 1.93 -12.80
C GLU A 17 3.23 1.48 -12.62
N ASP A 18 4.00 1.52 -13.71
CA ASP A 18 5.44 1.32 -13.69
C ASP A 18 6.12 2.69 -13.53
N LEU A 19 6.80 2.88 -12.39
CA LEU A 19 7.46 4.12 -12.04
C LEU A 19 8.95 3.86 -11.81
N ALA A 20 9.72 4.95 -11.69
CA ALA A 20 11.19 4.91 -11.79
C ALA A 20 11.89 3.93 -10.82
N ASP A 21 11.30 3.63 -9.66
CA ASP A 21 11.88 2.74 -8.65
C ASP A 21 11.12 1.41 -8.49
N GLY A 22 10.02 1.18 -9.21
CA GLY A 22 9.28 -0.07 -9.14
C GLY A 22 7.81 0.09 -9.56
N TYR A 23 7.01 -0.94 -9.30
CA TYR A 23 5.60 -0.94 -9.67
C TYR A 23 4.73 -0.51 -8.50
N TYR A 24 3.84 0.43 -8.76
CA TYR A 24 2.88 0.92 -7.80
C TYR A 24 1.51 0.43 -8.21
N ARG A 25 0.77 -0.18 -7.29
CA ARG A 25 -0.57 -0.69 -7.56
C ARG A 25 -1.56 -0.13 -6.56
N LEU A 26 -2.65 0.41 -7.06
CA LEU A 26 -3.84 0.71 -6.30
C LEU A 26 -5.04 0.07 -7.01
N ARG A 27 -5.83 -0.71 -6.29
CA ARG A 27 -7.07 -1.28 -6.83
C ARG A 27 -8.15 -1.38 -5.77
N GLU A 28 -9.39 -1.34 -6.21
CA GLU A 28 -10.53 -1.70 -5.37
C GLU A 28 -10.55 -3.21 -5.12
N VAL A 29 -10.97 -3.59 -3.92
CA VAL A 29 -11.24 -4.97 -3.53
C VAL A 29 -12.55 -4.99 -2.74
N ASP A 30 -13.10 -6.18 -2.47
CA ASP A 30 -14.33 -6.27 -1.69
C ASP A 30 -14.17 -5.59 -0.31
N GLY A 31 -15.05 -4.64 -0.02
CA GLY A 31 -15.03 -3.85 1.22
C GLY A 31 -13.92 -2.81 1.36
N GLY A 32 -13.13 -2.51 0.32
CA GLY A 32 -12.12 -1.45 0.39
C GLY A 32 -11.13 -1.44 -0.77
N TYR A 33 -9.83 -1.37 -0.44
CA TYR A 33 -8.78 -1.16 -1.42
C TYR A 33 -7.56 -2.01 -1.11
N GLN A 34 -6.72 -2.18 -2.12
CA GLN A 34 -5.39 -2.74 -1.96
C GLN A 34 -4.36 -1.80 -2.55
N LEU A 35 -3.43 -1.37 -1.71
CA LEU A 35 -2.29 -0.55 -2.05
C LEU A 35 -1.04 -1.44 -2.04
N ALA A 36 -0.22 -1.42 -3.08
CA ALA A 36 1.01 -2.20 -3.10
C ALA A 36 2.14 -1.48 -3.82
N TYR A 37 3.34 -1.65 -3.29
CA TYR A 37 4.56 -1.54 -4.10
C TYR A 37 5.02 -2.96 -4.45
N LEU A 38 5.37 -3.18 -5.71
CA LEU A 38 5.79 -4.48 -6.20
C LEU A 38 7.19 -4.37 -6.81
N VAL A 39 8.02 -5.37 -6.55
CA VAL A 39 9.33 -5.53 -7.19
C VAL A 39 9.26 -6.62 -8.25
N ALA A 40 10.06 -6.48 -9.31
CA ALA A 40 10.22 -7.53 -10.29
C ALA A 40 11.04 -8.68 -9.70
N GLY A 41 10.45 -9.86 -9.63
CA GLY A 41 11.13 -11.11 -9.32
C GLY A 41 11.96 -11.62 -10.51
N PRO A 42 12.89 -12.55 -10.27
CA PRO A 42 13.79 -13.09 -11.31
C PRO A 42 13.06 -13.81 -12.45
N CYS A 43 11.82 -14.26 -12.22
CA CYS A 43 11.00 -14.97 -13.20
C CYS A 43 9.95 -14.07 -13.89
N GLY A 44 10.03 -12.75 -13.71
CA GLY A 44 9.02 -11.80 -14.22
C GLY A 44 7.79 -11.63 -13.32
N ASP A 45 7.78 -12.29 -12.16
CA ASP A 45 6.75 -12.12 -11.13
C ASP A 45 6.81 -10.70 -10.54
N LYS A 46 5.69 -10.22 -9.99
CA LYS A 46 5.62 -8.95 -9.25
C LYS A 46 5.38 -9.25 -7.78
N ASN A 47 6.45 -9.23 -7.00
CA ASN A 47 6.43 -9.62 -5.58
C ASN A 47 6.00 -8.44 -4.70
N PRO A 48 5.05 -8.63 -3.77
CA PRO A 48 4.67 -7.62 -2.78
C PRO A 48 5.81 -7.12 -1.88
N HIS A 49 6.04 -5.80 -1.84
CA HIS A 49 7.07 -5.16 -1.01
C HIS A 49 6.78 -3.70 -0.57
N PRO A 50 5.71 -3.41 0.19
CA PRO A 50 4.68 -4.32 0.69
C PRO A 50 3.36 -4.21 -0.09
N GLU A 51 2.44 -5.14 0.16
CA GLU A 51 1.01 -5.07 -0.18
C GLU A 51 0.18 -4.86 1.09
N ILE A 52 -0.72 -3.88 1.06
CA ILE A 52 -1.56 -3.46 2.18
C ILE A 52 -3.02 -3.57 1.77
N THR A 53 -3.80 -4.30 2.55
CA THR A 53 -5.26 -4.33 2.42
C THR A 53 -5.86 -3.25 3.32
N LEU A 54 -6.69 -2.41 2.72
CA LEU A 54 -7.41 -1.34 3.38
C LEU A 54 -8.91 -1.65 3.38
N ARG A 55 -9.59 -1.43 4.51
CA ARG A 55 -11.04 -1.52 4.65
C ARG A 55 -11.66 -0.13 4.64
N GLN A 56 -12.75 0.04 3.89
CA GLN A 56 -13.57 1.24 3.93
C GLN A 56 -14.59 1.12 5.08
N GLU A 57 -14.59 2.09 5.99
CA GLU A 57 -15.51 2.18 7.12
C GLU A 57 -16.17 3.57 7.12
N GLY A 58 -17.37 3.63 6.52
CA GLY A 58 -18.05 4.91 6.31
C GLY A 58 -17.22 5.83 5.41
N ASN A 59 -16.79 6.98 5.94
CA ASN A 59 -15.96 7.96 5.22
C ASN A 59 -14.46 7.79 5.46
N GLN A 60 -14.05 6.81 6.26
CA GLN A 60 -12.65 6.56 6.58
C GLN A 60 -12.17 5.27 5.94
N VAL A 61 -10.86 5.20 5.70
CA VAL A 61 -10.19 3.98 5.29
C VAL A 61 -9.19 3.60 6.37
N ARG A 62 -9.08 2.30 6.68
CA ARG A 62 -8.14 1.78 7.67
C ARG A 62 -7.38 0.58 7.14
N PRO A 63 -6.07 0.47 7.40
CA PRO A 63 -5.31 -0.69 6.99
C PRO A 63 -5.56 -1.86 7.96
N ILE A 64 -5.80 -3.05 7.40
CA ILE A 64 -6.21 -4.24 8.17
C ILE A 64 -5.26 -5.43 8.01
N ARG A 65 -4.39 -5.40 6.99
CA ARG A 65 -3.42 -6.45 6.70
C ARG A 65 -2.25 -5.88 5.93
N LEU A 66 -1.05 -6.38 6.19
CA LEU A 66 0.13 -6.10 5.40
C LEU A 66 0.86 -7.40 5.09
N ARG A 67 1.30 -7.55 3.85
CA ARG A 67 2.16 -8.65 3.42
C ARG A 67 3.38 -8.10 2.69
N ASP A 68 4.56 -8.52 3.10
CA ASP A 68 5.83 -8.22 2.43
C ASP A 68 6.60 -9.52 2.23
N THR A 69 6.83 -9.89 0.96
CA THR A 69 7.52 -11.14 0.61
C THR A 69 9.01 -10.97 0.38
N GLU A 70 9.52 -9.74 0.37
CA GLU A 70 10.93 -9.43 0.12
C GLU A 70 11.72 -9.22 1.42
N THR A 71 11.04 -9.19 2.57
CA THR A 71 11.69 -9.17 3.88
C THR A 71 12.10 -10.58 4.32
N SER A 72 13.11 -10.67 5.20
CA SER A 72 13.54 -11.92 5.83
C SER A 72 13.51 -11.80 7.36
N PRO A 73 12.54 -12.44 8.06
CA PRO A 73 11.47 -13.28 7.51
C PRO A 73 10.40 -12.48 6.74
N ILE A 74 9.57 -13.19 5.96
CA ILE A 74 8.39 -12.62 5.29
C ILE A 74 7.49 -11.98 6.34
N LEU A 75 7.09 -10.72 6.12
CA LEU A 75 6.13 -10.06 6.99
C LEU A 75 4.71 -10.41 6.54
N ASN A 76 3.90 -10.88 7.48
CA ASN A 76 2.48 -11.13 7.28
C ASN A 76 1.73 -10.67 8.54
N LEU A 77 1.34 -9.40 8.53
CA LEU A 77 0.78 -8.71 9.69
C LEU A 77 -0.74 -8.68 9.60
N SER A 78 -1.40 -8.77 10.75
CA SER A 78 -2.85 -8.72 10.86
C SER A 78 -3.33 -7.62 11.82
N GLU A 79 -4.50 -7.02 11.53
CA GLU A 79 -5.11 -5.99 12.37
C GLU A 79 -5.18 -6.38 13.86
N LYS A 80 -5.48 -7.65 14.15
CA LYS A 80 -5.69 -8.13 15.52
C LYS A 80 -4.44 -8.02 16.40
N GLU A 81 -3.26 -8.19 15.80
CA GLU A 81 -2.00 -8.33 16.52
C GLU A 81 -1.05 -7.14 16.25
N ASP A 82 -1.16 -6.53 15.06
CA ASP A 82 -0.14 -5.63 14.50
C ASP A 82 -0.70 -4.27 14.07
N ALA A 83 -1.86 -3.85 14.57
CA ALA A 83 -2.56 -2.64 14.13
C ALA A 83 -1.65 -1.41 14.00
N THR A 84 -0.85 -1.12 15.04
CA THR A 84 0.08 0.03 15.04
C THR A 84 1.14 -0.09 13.95
N THR A 85 1.78 -1.25 13.84
CA THR A 85 2.83 -1.51 12.82
C THR A 85 2.26 -1.41 11.41
N ILE A 86 1.05 -1.95 11.19
CA ILE A 86 0.35 -1.84 9.92
C ILE A 86 0.07 -0.38 9.59
N GLU A 87 -0.40 0.42 10.54
CA GLU A 87 -0.65 1.84 10.32
C GLU A 87 0.61 2.62 9.95
N GLU A 88 1.73 2.37 10.64
CA GLU A 88 3.02 3.01 10.39
C GLU A 88 3.55 2.66 8.98
N LEU A 89 3.55 1.38 8.63
CA LEU A 89 3.99 0.93 7.30
C LEU A 89 3.06 1.40 6.18
N THR A 90 1.76 1.55 6.47
CA THR A 90 0.81 2.16 5.55
C THR A 90 1.13 3.62 5.29
N ASP A 91 1.41 4.40 6.33
CA ASP A 91 1.79 5.80 6.16
C ASP A 91 3.10 5.93 5.36
N GLN A 92 4.09 5.05 5.62
CA GLN A 92 5.32 5.00 4.84
C GLN A 92 5.05 4.71 3.35
N LEU A 93 4.19 3.75 3.04
CA LEU A 93 3.83 3.45 1.65
C LEU A 93 3.09 4.63 1.00
N LEU A 94 2.15 5.27 1.69
CA LEU A 94 1.47 6.48 1.19
C LEU A 94 2.47 7.62 0.90
N ASN A 95 3.41 7.88 1.81
CA ASN A 95 4.46 8.88 1.61
C ASN A 95 5.30 8.54 0.35
N ARG A 96 5.56 7.26 0.10
CA ARG A 96 6.26 6.81 -1.10
C ARG A 96 5.48 7.11 -2.38
N PHE A 97 4.17 6.81 -2.41
CA PHE A 97 3.28 7.13 -3.53
C PHE A 97 3.23 8.65 -3.82
N ILE A 98 3.12 9.46 -2.76
CA ILE A 98 3.10 10.93 -2.86
C ILE A 98 4.43 11.43 -3.44
N ARG A 99 5.56 10.94 -2.93
CA ARG A 99 6.90 11.35 -3.37
C ARG A 99 7.16 11.01 -4.83
N ILE A 100 6.83 9.80 -5.28
CA ILE A 100 7.16 9.35 -6.64
C ILE A 100 6.38 10.14 -7.71
N LYS A 101 5.14 10.57 -7.40
CA LYS A 101 4.35 11.47 -8.25
C LYS A 101 4.56 12.96 -7.97
N LYS A 102 5.47 13.33 -7.06
CA LYS A 102 5.75 14.71 -6.65
C LYS A 102 4.48 15.46 -6.20
N LEU A 103 3.58 14.76 -5.54
CA LEU A 103 2.33 15.33 -5.01
C LEU A 103 2.63 16.14 -3.74
N SER A 104 1.76 17.08 -3.40
CA SER A 104 1.88 17.93 -2.20
C SER A 104 0.58 17.86 -1.38
N ILE A 105 0.74 17.88 -0.05
CA ILE A 105 -0.35 17.91 0.94
C ILE A 105 -0.56 19.34 1.40
#